data_AF-A0A0H2MEK0-F1
#
_entry.id   AF-A0A0H2MEK0-F1
#
_cell.length_a   1.000
_cell.length_b   1.000
_cell.length_c   1.000
_cell.angle_alpha   90.00
_cell.angle_beta   90.00
_cell.angle_gamma   90.00
#
_symmetry.space_group_name_H-M   'P 1'
#
loop_
_entity.id
_entity.type
_entity.pdbx_description
1 polymer ?
#
loop_
_entity_poly.entity_id
_entity_poly.type
_entity_poly.pdbx_seq_one_letter_code
_entity_poly.pdbx_strand_id
1 'polypeptide(L)'
;MFKLKRFHLFFHMLTVIIGIISFQKTTSAQSIDTVVESNLTNGAVVLMYQRFGESRYPTTSTSASILANHIQELQDSRYNILPLSNIVDALAQDLPLPDRVIAITIDDAYISFYEKAWPEFKKAQLAVTVFVTTSAIDQNRPGYMTWSQIRELAADPLVTIGSHANELRHIAHLSLEEQKQTIEKSNQTFRRALGKQPNLFAYPYGEISNNLQSALKATGFKAAFGQHSGAIARSANFMSLPRYPFNDRFGTTERFKLAVNSLPLPVTAVLPEDLILSAATNPPLFGFTIGPEIKPREDGSYRGLNCYSSQGELTLQELGGGRIEVRLTEPFKQGRARINCTMLGPKGRWRWFGQQYYIP
;
A
#
# COMPACT_ATOMS: atom_id res chain seq x y z
N MET A 1 11.35 -80.54 17.23
CA MET A 1 12.17 -81.72 17.59
C MET A 1 13.33 -81.83 16.60
N PHE A 2 14.57 -81.88 17.11
CA PHE A 2 15.87 -82.19 16.45
C PHE A 2 16.34 -81.29 15.28
N LYS A 3 17.41 -80.46 15.42
CA LYS A 3 18.87 -80.76 15.47
C LYS A 3 19.33 -81.66 14.30
N LEU A 4 20.47 -81.52 13.63
CA LEU A 4 21.60 -80.57 13.59
C LEU A 4 22.58 -81.17 12.54
N LYS A 5 23.17 -80.34 11.66
CA LYS A 5 24.53 -80.38 11.04
C LYS A 5 25.16 -81.69 10.50
N ARG A 6 25.84 -81.56 9.34
CA ARG A 6 27.27 -81.90 9.08
C ARG A 6 27.70 -81.35 7.69
N PHE A 7 28.70 -80.46 7.58
CA PHE A 7 30.17 -80.69 7.38
C PHE A 7 30.51 -81.18 5.95
N HIS A 8 31.55 -80.78 5.20
CA HIS A 8 32.68 -79.81 5.22
C HIS A 8 33.52 -80.06 3.93
N LEU A 9 34.16 -79.04 3.32
CA LEU A 9 35.53 -79.00 2.70
C LEU A 9 35.63 -77.73 1.78
N PHE A 10 36.41 -76.67 2.08
CA PHE A 10 37.87 -76.42 1.87
C PHE A 10 38.36 -76.68 0.42
N PHE A 11 39.16 -75.87 -0.31
CA PHE A 11 39.79 -74.53 -0.17
C PHE A 11 40.52 -74.19 -1.52
N HIS A 12 41.05 -72.95 -1.64
CA HIS A 12 41.93 -72.36 -2.70
C HIS A 12 41.22 -71.71 -3.91
N MET A 13 41.60 -70.54 -4.44
CA MET A 13 42.77 -69.67 -4.25
C MET A 13 42.45 -68.21 -4.68
N LEU A 14 43.04 -67.29 -3.91
CA LEU A 14 43.33 -65.87 -4.09
C LEU A 14 43.47 -65.30 -5.53
N THR A 15 42.77 -64.18 -5.81
CA THR A 15 43.39 -63.00 -6.46
C THR A 15 42.68 -61.71 -6.07
N VAL A 16 43.47 -60.78 -5.53
CA VAL A 16 43.11 -59.43 -5.08
C VAL A 16 43.24 -58.48 -6.26
N ILE A 17 42.19 -57.72 -6.58
CA ILE A 17 42.29 -56.41 -7.23
C ILE A 17 41.39 -55.43 -6.48
N ILE A 18 42.04 -54.48 -5.84
CA ILE A 18 41.45 -53.35 -5.12
C ILE A 18 40.99 -52.33 -6.17
N GLY A 19 39.68 -52.17 -6.31
CA GLY A 19 39.05 -51.06 -7.02
C GLY A 19 38.34 -50.16 -6.02
N ILE A 20 38.99 -49.07 -5.62
CA ILE A 20 38.38 -48.01 -4.81
C ILE A 20 37.40 -47.25 -5.72
N ILE A 21 36.10 -47.50 -5.55
CA ILE A 21 35.07 -46.58 -6.04
C ILE A 21 34.55 -45.82 -4.83
N SER A 22 35.14 -44.65 -4.61
CA SER A 22 34.63 -43.60 -3.74
C SER A 22 33.29 -43.09 -4.28
N PHE A 23 32.18 -43.61 -3.75
CA PHE A 23 30.86 -43.00 -3.90
C PHE A 23 30.81 -41.74 -3.03
N GLN A 24 31.26 -40.62 -3.59
CA GLN A 24 30.90 -39.31 -3.05
C GLN A 24 29.40 -39.10 -3.32
N LYS A 25 28.59 -39.12 -2.25
CA LYS A 25 27.26 -38.52 -2.27
C LYS A 25 27.46 -37.03 -2.51
N THR A 26 27.21 -36.58 -3.73
CA THR A 26 26.97 -35.17 -4.05
C THR A 26 25.64 -34.77 -3.41
N THR A 27 25.68 -34.36 -2.15
CA THR A 27 24.66 -33.45 -1.60
C THR A 27 24.90 -32.09 -2.23
N SER A 28 24.17 -31.75 -3.31
CA SER A 28 24.04 -30.35 -3.70
C SER A 28 23.15 -29.67 -2.67
N ALA A 29 23.76 -28.89 -1.78
CA ALA A 29 23.05 -27.91 -1.00
C ALA A 29 22.48 -26.86 -1.97
N GLN A 30 21.21 -26.99 -2.34
CA GLN A 30 20.43 -25.86 -2.83
C GLN A 30 19.92 -25.09 -1.62
N SER A 31 20.73 -24.14 -1.18
CA SER A 31 20.33 -23.10 -0.25
C SER A 31 20.91 -21.80 -0.75
N ILE A 32 20.10 -20.74 -0.73
CA ILE A 32 20.32 -19.34 -1.12
C ILE A 32 19.55 -18.99 -2.40
N ASP A 33 18.28 -18.62 -2.22
CA ASP A 33 17.54 -17.65 -3.06
C ASP A 33 16.17 -17.27 -2.46
N THR A 34 15.61 -18.07 -1.55
CA THR A 34 14.29 -17.82 -0.95
C THR A 34 14.22 -16.65 0.04
N VAL A 35 15.32 -16.27 0.68
CA VAL A 35 15.33 -15.24 1.74
C VAL A 35 15.43 -13.80 1.18
N VAL A 36 16.02 -13.63 -0.01
CA VAL A 36 16.15 -12.31 -0.64
C VAL A 36 14.81 -11.88 -1.25
N GLU A 37 14.06 -12.82 -1.83
CA GLU A 37 12.78 -12.54 -2.47
C GLU A 37 11.67 -12.21 -1.45
N SER A 38 11.69 -12.80 -0.25
CA SER A 38 10.68 -12.53 0.79
C SER A 38 10.76 -11.11 1.35
N ASN A 39 11.96 -10.56 1.51
CA ASN A 39 12.15 -9.17 1.98
C ASN A 39 11.72 -8.15 0.91
N LEU A 40 11.88 -8.51 -0.36
CA LEU A 40 11.46 -7.72 -1.53
C LEU A 40 9.94 -7.63 -1.72
N THR A 41 9.17 -8.45 -1.00
CA THR A 41 7.71 -8.48 -0.98
C THR A 41 7.10 -7.96 0.32
N ASN A 42 7.92 -7.48 1.27
CA ASN A 42 7.47 -7.03 2.59
C ASN A 42 6.75 -5.66 2.51
N GLY A 43 5.51 -5.69 2.03
CA GLY A 43 4.68 -4.52 1.84
C GLY A 43 3.20 -4.89 1.83
N ALA A 44 2.35 -3.88 1.69
CA ALA A 44 0.91 -4.05 1.71
C ALA A 44 0.24 -3.17 0.66
N VAL A 45 -0.97 -3.54 0.27
CA VAL A 45 -1.85 -2.73 -0.57
C VAL A 45 -2.90 -2.08 0.31
N VAL A 46 -3.13 -0.77 0.14
CA VAL A 46 -4.17 -0.05 0.86
C VAL A 46 -5.25 0.37 -0.13
N LEU A 47 -6.46 -0.16 0.03
CA LEU A 47 -7.62 0.16 -0.79
C LEU A 47 -8.36 1.36 -0.19
N MET A 48 -8.95 2.19 -1.04
CA MET A 48 -9.66 3.40 -0.62
C MET A 48 -11.01 3.52 -1.33
N TYR A 49 -12.06 3.66 -0.52
CA TYR A 49 -13.45 3.89 -0.94
C TYR A 49 -14.02 5.13 -0.22
N GLN A 50 -15.18 5.62 -0.65
CA GLN A 50 -15.91 6.68 0.06
C GLN A 50 -17.39 6.34 0.25
N ARG A 51 -18.16 6.30 -0.84
CA ARG A 51 -19.62 6.09 -0.83
C ARG A 51 -19.99 4.74 -1.42
N PHE A 52 -21.20 4.29 -1.11
CA PHE A 52 -21.71 3.01 -1.57
C PHE A 52 -23.15 3.09 -2.10
N GLY A 53 -23.37 2.60 -3.31
CA GLY A 53 -24.69 2.54 -3.93
C GLY A 53 -25.38 3.91 -4.05
N GLU A 54 -24.63 4.97 -4.32
CA GLU A 54 -25.12 6.33 -4.55
C GLU A 54 -24.80 6.78 -5.99
N SER A 55 -25.63 6.35 -6.95
CA SER A 55 -25.41 6.59 -8.39
C SER A 55 -25.32 8.07 -8.80
N ARG A 56 -25.81 8.99 -7.97
CA ARG A 56 -25.65 10.45 -8.15
C ARG A 56 -24.19 10.90 -8.05
N TYR A 57 -23.32 10.13 -7.39
CA TYR A 57 -21.91 10.46 -7.14
C TYR A 57 -20.95 9.41 -7.70
N PRO A 58 -20.94 9.12 -9.02
CA PRO A 58 -20.21 7.99 -9.60
C PRO A 58 -18.67 8.12 -9.48
N THR A 59 -18.16 9.31 -9.19
CA THR A 59 -16.72 9.58 -8.98
C THR A 59 -16.24 9.26 -7.56
N THR A 60 -17.16 9.01 -6.62
CA THR A 60 -16.86 8.67 -5.22
C THR A 60 -17.71 7.53 -4.67
N SER A 61 -18.67 7.03 -5.45
CA SER A 61 -19.53 5.89 -5.10
C SER A 61 -19.05 4.61 -5.76
N THR A 62 -19.14 3.53 -5.01
CA THR A 62 -19.00 2.14 -5.49
C THR A 62 -20.36 1.46 -5.44
N SER A 63 -20.83 0.99 -6.59
CA SER A 63 -22.08 0.25 -6.72
C SER A 63 -22.03 -1.08 -5.97
N ALA A 64 -23.22 -1.59 -5.61
CA ALA A 64 -23.34 -2.84 -4.85
C ALA A 64 -22.73 -4.05 -5.61
N SER A 65 -22.87 -4.10 -6.93
CA SER A 65 -22.28 -5.16 -7.76
C SER A 65 -20.75 -5.12 -7.75
N ILE A 66 -20.14 -3.94 -7.86
CA ILE A 66 -18.68 -3.78 -7.78
C ILE A 66 -18.19 -4.15 -6.37
N LEU A 67 -18.87 -3.67 -5.32
CA LEU A 67 -18.51 -4.02 -3.94
C LEU A 67 -18.56 -5.53 -3.71
N ALA A 68 -19.63 -6.20 -4.16
CA ALA A 68 -19.77 -7.65 -4.04
C ALA A 68 -18.63 -8.39 -4.75
N ASN A 69 -18.26 -7.97 -5.96
CA ASN A 69 -17.13 -8.56 -6.69
C ASN A 69 -15.79 -8.36 -5.96
N HIS A 70 -15.55 -7.17 -5.41
CA HIS A 70 -14.34 -6.90 -4.62
C HIS A 70 -14.29 -7.75 -3.36
N ILE A 71 -15.37 -7.84 -2.59
CA ILE A 71 -15.45 -8.67 -1.38
C ILE A 71 -15.22 -10.14 -1.73
N GLN A 72 -15.86 -10.65 -2.79
CA GLN A 72 -15.67 -12.02 -3.25
C GLN A 72 -14.21 -12.31 -3.60
N GLU A 73 -13.53 -11.40 -4.29
CA GLU A 73 -12.10 -11.55 -4.60
C GLU A 73 -11.25 -11.57 -3.33
N LEU A 74 -11.53 -10.70 -2.35
CA LEU A 74 -10.77 -10.61 -1.09
C LEU A 74 -10.96 -11.82 -0.17
N GLN A 75 -11.97 -12.66 -0.39
CA GLN A 75 -12.19 -13.90 0.36
C GLN A 75 -11.30 -15.06 -0.10
N ASP A 76 -10.54 -14.90 -1.19
CA ASP A 76 -9.56 -15.91 -1.60
C ASP A 76 -8.46 -16.07 -0.55
N SER A 77 -8.20 -17.31 -0.14
CA SER A 77 -7.23 -17.67 0.90
C SER A 77 -5.79 -17.17 0.67
N ARG A 78 -5.46 -16.73 -0.55
CA ARG A 78 -4.14 -16.13 -0.84
C ARG A 78 -3.96 -14.73 -0.27
N TYR A 79 -5.05 -14.03 0.08
CA TYR A 79 -5.01 -12.66 0.55
C TYR A 79 -4.99 -12.59 2.08
N ASN A 80 -4.21 -11.66 2.62
CA ASN A 80 -4.08 -11.44 4.06
C ASN A 80 -4.68 -10.08 4.42
N ILE A 81 -5.95 -10.07 4.84
CA ILE A 81 -6.66 -8.84 5.18
C ILE A 81 -6.38 -8.49 6.64
N LEU A 82 -5.66 -7.39 6.87
CA LEU A 82 -5.22 -7.00 8.20
C LEU A 82 -5.70 -5.57 8.54
N PRO A 83 -5.97 -5.27 9.82
CA PRO A 83 -6.18 -3.89 10.26
C PRO A 83 -5.02 -2.99 9.85
N LEU A 84 -5.32 -1.82 9.26
CA LEU A 84 -4.29 -0.92 8.76
C LEU A 84 -3.29 -0.50 9.84
N SER A 85 -3.76 -0.30 11.08
CA SER A 85 -2.89 -0.01 12.23
C SER A 85 -1.83 -1.09 12.46
N ASN A 86 -2.20 -2.36 12.34
CA ASN A 86 -1.27 -3.48 12.52
C ASN A 86 -0.24 -3.52 11.40
N ILE A 87 -0.65 -3.23 10.17
CA ILE A 87 0.27 -3.16 9.03
C ILE A 87 1.27 -2.02 9.23
N VAL A 88 0.80 -0.83 9.60
CA VAL A 88 1.67 0.33 9.86
C VAL A 88 2.64 0.03 11.00
N ASP A 89 2.16 -0.54 12.09
CA ASP A 89 3.00 -0.88 13.25
C ASP A 89 4.03 -1.96 12.90
N ALA A 90 3.67 -2.96 12.09
CA ALA A 90 4.60 -3.99 11.62
C ALA A 90 5.70 -3.39 10.72
N LEU A 91 5.33 -2.58 9.72
CA LEU A 91 6.29 -1.94 8.83
C LEU A 91 7.23 -0.98 9.58
N ALA A 92 6.72 -0.25 10.58
CA ALA A 92 7.52 0.66 11.40
C ALA A 92 8.51 -0.07 12.30
N GLN A 93 8.17 -1.28 12.76
CA GLN A 93 8.99 -2.12 13.63
C GLN A 93 9.86 -3.13 12.86
N ASP A 94 9.88 -3.07 11.53
CA ASP A 94 10.58 -4.04 10.67
C ASP A 94 10.13 -5.49 10.87
N LEU A 95 8.86 -5.67 11.23
CA LEU A 95 8.29 -7.00 11.36
C LEU A 95 7.87 -7.51 9.97
N PRO A 96 8.06 -8.82 9.71
CA PRO A 96 7.67 -9.39 8.42
C PRO A 96 6.14 -9.40 8.27
N LEU A 97 5.68 -9.03 7.08
CA LEU A 97 4.31 -9.23 6.64
C LEU A 97 4.20 -10.51 5.80
N PRO A 98 3.07 -11.24 5.87
CA PRO A 98 2.80 -12.31 4.92
C PRO A 98 2.65 -11.76 3.49
N ASP A 99 2.69 -12.63 2.48
CA ASP A 99 2.47 -12.20 1.11
C ASP A 99 1.03 -11.68 0.91
N ARG A 100 0.85 -10.70 0.01
CA ARG A 100 -0.45 -10.11 -0.36
C ARG A 100 -1.26 -9.59 0.84
N VAL A 101 -0.61 -8.85 1.73
CA VAL A 101 -1.30 -8.08 2.77
C VAL A 101 -2.09 -6.93 2.16
N ILE A 102 -3.35 -6.79 2.58
CA ILE A 102 -4.26 -5.75 2.09
C ILE A 102 -4.97 -5.11 3.29
N ALA A 103 -5.06 -3.79 3.29
CA ALA A 103 -5.93 -3.02 4.16
C ALA A 103 -7.04 -2.33 3.36
N ILE A 104 -8.21 -2.20 3.97
CA ILE A 104 -9.39 -1.55 3.39
C ILE A 104 -9.63 -0.25 4.14
N THR A 105 -9.74 0.86 3.42
CA THR A 105 -10.00 2.18 4.00
C THR A 105 -11.20 2.85 3.38
N ILE A 106 -11.94 3.57 4.22
CA ILE A 106 -13.15 4.31 3.86
C ILE A 106 -12.96 5.76 4.30
N ASP A 107 -13.01 6.71 3.37
CA ASP A 107 -12.90 8.13 3.70
C ASP A 107 -14.28 8.76 3.94
N ASP A 108 -14.26 9.96 4.51
CA ASP A 108 -15.38 10.88 4.73
C ASP A 108 -16.46 10.48 5.74
N ALA A 109 -16.60 9.19 6.08
CA ALA A 109 -17.63 8.69 6.99
C ALA A 109 -19.08 8.95 6.52
N TYR A 110 -19.34 8.72 5.22
CA TYR A 110 -20.70 8.75 4.68
C TYR A 110 -21.60 7.68 5.27
N ILE A 111 -22.89 8.00 5.42
CA ILE A 111 -23.89 7.09 5.98
C ILE A 111 -24.07 5.81 5.13
N SER A 112 -23.83 5.90 3.82
CA SER A 112 -23.91 4.75 2.93
C SER A 112 -22.90 3.65 3.26
N PHE A 113 -21.75 3.97 3.86
CA PHE A 113 -20.86 2.96 4.39
C PHE A 113 -21.54 2.17 5.51
N TYR A 114 -22.08 2.87 6.52
CA TYR A 114 -22.73 2.27 7.67
C TYR A 114 -23.93 1.39 7.28
N GLU A 115 -24.80 1.91 6.43
CA GLU A 115 -26.07 1.25 6.10
C GLU A 115 -25.92 0.14 5.07
N LYS A 116 -24.99 0.28 4.11
CA LYS A 116 -24.93 -0.61 2.94
C LYS A 116 -23.68 -1.47 2.88
N ALA A 117 -22.51 -0.94 3.22
CA ALA A 117 -21.24 -1.63 2.98
C ALA A 117 -20.70 -2.33 4.23
N TRP A 118 -20.83 -1.71 5.41
CA TRP A 118 -20.37 -2.28 6.67
C TRP A 118 -20.98 -3.66 6.97
N PRO A 119 -22.29 -3.90 6.77
CA PRO A 119 -22.86 -5.24 6.96
C PRO A 119 -22.18 -6.31 6.10
N GLU A 120 -21.83 -5.98 4.86
CA GLU A 120 -21.15 -6.90 3.93
C GLU A 120 -19.70 -7.17 4.34
N PHE A 121 -18.93 -6.14 4.70
CA PHE A 121 -17.57 -6.31 5.22
C PHE A 121 -17.55 -7.12 6.51
N LYS A 122 -18.47 -6.84 7.44
CA LYS A 122 -18.61 -7.56 8.71
C LYS A 122 -18.97 -9.03 8.47
N LYS A 123 -19.94 -9.31 7.58
CA LYS A 123 -20.30 -10.68 7.18
C LYS A 123 -19.11 -11.43 6.60
N ALA A 124 -18.28 -10.76 5.80
CA ALA A 124 -17.07 -11.33 5.21
C ALA A 124 -15.86 -11.36 6.16
N GLN A 125 -15.98 -10.88 7.41
CA GLN A 125 -14.91 -10.78 8.40
C GLN A 125 -13.70 -9.97 7.91
N LEU A 126 -13.96 -8.92 7.14
CA LEU A 126 -12.93 -8.05 6.58
C LEU A 126 -12.71 -6.82 7.47
N ALA A 127 -11.48 -6.64 7.94
CA ALA A 127 -11.11 -5.46 8.71
C ALA A 127 -11.08 -4.19 7.85
N VAL A 128 -11.55 -3.09 8.41
CA VAL A 128 -11.66 -1.78 7.73
C VAL A 128 -11.14 -0.65 8.62
N THR A 129 -10.62 0.40 7.99
CA THR A 129 -10.32 1.67 8.65
C THR A 129 -11.22 2.78 8.10
N VAL A 130 -11.93 3.47 8.98
CA VAL A 130 -12.81 4.60 8.60
C VAL A 130 -12.12 5.91 8.96
N PHE A 131 -11.71 6.69 7.96
CA PHE A 131 -11.18 8.04 8.13
C PHE A 131 -12.33 9.04 8.20
N VAL A 132 -12.51 9.68 9.36
CA VAL A 132 -13.67 10.53 9.66
C VAL A 132 -13.34 12.01 9.48
N THR A 133 -14.16 12.72 8.70
CA THR A 133 -14.15 14.19 8.60
C THR A 133 -15.01 14.79 9.71
N THR A 134 -14.38 15.31 10.77
CA THR A 134 -15.09 15.56 12.04
C THR A 134 -16.20 16.61 11.96
N SER A 135 -16.05 17.67 11.16
CA SER A 135 -17.04 18.75 11.08
C SER A 135 -18.36 18.29 10.49
N ALA A 136 -18.33 17.34 9.55
CA ALA A 136 -19.55 16.84 8.91
C ALA A 136 -20.44 16.10 9.91
N ILE A 137 -19.80 15.34 10.80
CA ILE A 137 -20.45 14.60 11.89
C ILE A 137 -20.93 15.55 12.98
N ASP A 138 -20.08 16.47 13.45
CA ASP A 138 -20.42 17.45 14.50
C ASP A 138 -21.61 18.34 14.11
N GLN A 139 -21.74 18.66 12.82
CA GLN A 139 -22.82 19.50 12.29
C GLN A 139 -24.07 18.69 11.89
N ASN A 140 -24.09 17.37 12.13
CA ASN A 140 -25.16 16.47 11.69
C ASN A 140 -25.53 16.66 10.21
N ARG A 141 -24.52 16.78 9.33
CA ARG A 141 -24.76 17.03 7.91
C ARG A 141 -25.51 15.83 7.29
N PRO A 142 -26.58 16.06 6.52
CA PRO A 142 -27.28 14.97 5.83
C PRO A 142 -26.34 14.14 4.94
N GLY A 143 -26.51 12.82 4.96
CA GLY A 143 -25.69 11.88 4.20
C GLY A 143 -24.41 11.42 4.89
N TYR A 144 -24.11 11.91 6.10
CA TYR A 144 -22.98 11.46 6.91
C TYR A 144 -23.45 10.63 8.11
N MET A 145 -22.56 9.80 8.65
CA MET A 145 -22.80 9.11 9.92
C MET A 145 -22.95 10.11 11.07
N THR A 146 -23.53 9.63 12.18
CA THR A 146 -23.54 10.32 13.47
C THR A 146 -22.39 9.83 14.35
N TRP A 147 -22.03 10.60 15.40
CA TRP A 147 -21.09 10.11 16.41
C TRP A 147 -21.57 8.85 17.14
N SER A 148 -22.88 8.62 17.24
CA SER A 148 -23.42 7.37 17.80
C SER A 148 -23.04 6.17 16.93
N GLN A 149 -23.26 6.28 15.62
CA GLN A 149 -22.91 5.22 14.66
C GLN A 149 -21.41 5.00 14.57
N ILE A 150 -20.61 6.07 14.62
CA ILE A 150 -19.14 5.95 14.64
C ILE A 150 -18.67 5.25 15.93
N ARG A 151 -19.29 5.52 17.08
CA ARG A 151 -18.99 4.81 18.33
C ARG A 151 -19.37 3.33 18.26
N GLU A 152 -20.51 3.01 17.64
CA GLU A 152 -20.91 1.62 17.39
C GLU A 152 -19.90 0.89 16.51
N LEU A 153 -19.49 1.50 15.39
CA LEU A 153 -18.43 0.96 14.53
C LEU A 153 -17.13 0.77 15.31
N ALA A 154 -16.69 1.78 16.06
CA ALA A 154 -15.44 1.75 16.81
C ALA A 154 -15.41 0.70 17.95
N ALA A 155 -16.56 0.17 18.35
CA ALA A 155 -16.66 -0.92 19.32
C ALA A 155 -16.45 -2.31 18.68
N ASP A 156 -16.54 -2.42 17.36
CA ASP A 156 -16.31 -3.66 16.63
C ASP A 156 -14.80 -3.87 16.41
N PRO A 157 -14.23 -5.05 16.74
CA PRO A 157 -12.79 -5.30 16.60
C PRO A 157 -12.28 -5.27 15.15
N LEU A 158 -13.17 -5.36 14.15
CA LEU A 158 -12.81 -5.25 12.74
C LEU A 158 -12.67 -3.79 12.26
N VAL A 159 -13.03 -2.79 13.08
CA VAL A 159 -13.01 -1.39 12.67
C VAL A 159 -11.94 -0.60 13.41
N THR A 160 -11.12 0.12 12.64
CA THR A 160 -10.24 1.17 13.16
C THR A 160 -10.75 2.55 12.74
N ILE A 161 -10.70 3.53 13.63
CA ILE A 161 -11.04 4.93 13.30
C ILE A 161 -9.77 5.73 13.02
N GLY A 162 -9.72 6.39 11.88
CA GLY A 162 -8.68 7.33 11.44
C GLY A 162 -9.22 8.76 11.33
N SER A 163 -8.31 9.73 11.19
CA SER A 163 -8.64 11.14 10.99
C SER A 163 -8.65 11.51 9.50
N HIS A 164 -9.70 12.17 9.03
CA HIS A 164 -9.73 12.82 7.70
C HIS A 164 -9.79 14.34 7.81
N ALA A 165 -9.04 14.88 8.78
CA ALA A 165 -9.07 16.27 9.20
C ALA A 165 -10.44 16.74 9.73
N ASN A 166 -10.55 18.04 10.00
CA ASN A 166 -11.80 18.62 10.48
C ASN A 166 -12.78 18.87 9.32
N GLU A 167 -12.30 19.45 8.23
CA GLU A 167 -13.07 19.83 7.05
C GLU A 167 -12.31 19.41 5.79
N LEU A 168 -13.03 19.17 4.68
CA LEU A 168 -12.45 18.87 3.37
C LEU A 168 -11.90 20.13 2.68
N ARG A 169 -10.93 20.78 3.31
CA ARG A 169 -10.18 21.92 2.75
C ARG A 169 -8.96 21.40 1.96
N HIS A 170 -8.44 22.25 1.08
CA HIS A 170 -7.12 22.06 0.47
C HIS A 170 -6.00 22.38 1.48
N ILE A 171 -5.89 21.55 2.52
CA ILE A 171 -5.08 21.83 3.73
C ILE A 171 -3.62 22.10 3.37
N ALA A 172 -3.09 21.40 2.36
CA ALA A 172 -1.70 21.53 1.95
C ALA A 172 -1.29 22.95 1.51
N HIS A 173 -2.24 23.82 1.14
CA HIS A 173 -1.98 25.21 0.71
C HIS A 173 -2.28 26.27 1.78
N LEU A 174 -2.85 25.84 2.90
CA LEU A 174 -3.07 26.75 4.01
C LEU A 174 -1.73 27.18 4.59
N SER A 175 -1.71 28.32 5.28
CA SER A 175 -0.54 28.70 6.06
C SER A 175 -0.22 27.63 7.11
N LEU A 176 1.04 27.52 7.53
CA LEU A 176 1.45 26.52 8.53
C LEU A 176 0.59 26.60 9.81
N GLU A 177 0.21 27.81 10.24
CA GLU A 177 -0.62 28.00 11.43
C GLU A 177 -2.06 27.51 11.20
N GLU A 178 -2.66 27.78 10.03
CA GLU A 178 -3.98 27.23 9.69
C GLU A 178 -3.95 25.69 9.53
N GLN A 179 -2.86 25.12 9.02
CA GLN A 179 -2.67 23.67 8.95
C GLN A 179 -2.71 23.05 10.36
N LYS A 180 -1.90 23.59 11.28
CA LYS A 180 -1.86 23.15 12.69
C LYS A 180 -3.23 23.29 13.36
N GLN A 181 -3.90 24.43 13.19
CA GLN A 181 -5.24 24.67 13.74
C GLN A 181 -6.27 23.67 13.19
N THR A 182 -6.22 23.38 11.89
CA THR A 182 -7.13 22.43 11.24
C THR A 182 -6.94 21.01 11.78
N ILE A 183 -5.69 20.57 12.00
CA ILE A 183 -5.37 19.27 12.59
C ILE A 183 -5.80 19.21 14.06
N GLU A 184 -5.45 20.23 14.85
CA GLU A 184 -5.75 20.23 16.27
C GLU A 184 -7.27 20.25 16.54
N LYS A 185 -8.03 20.97 15.71
CA LYS A 185 -9.50 20.99 15.81
C LYS A 185 -10.11 19.59 15.63
N SER A 186 -9.63 18.79 14.66
CA SER A 186 -10.14 17.41 14.51
C SER A 186 -9.70 16.53 15.68
N ASN A 187 -8.45 16.65 16.15
CA ASN A 187 -7.95 15.91 17.30
C ASN A 187 -8.76 16.20 18.58
N GLN A 188 -9.15 17.45 18.81
CA GLN A 188 -10.01 17.84 19.94
C GLN A 188 -11.41 17.24 19.79
N THR A 189 -12.00 17.28 18.61
CA THR A 189 -13.30 16.64 18.38
C THR A 189 -13.24 15.13 18.61
N PHE A 190 -12.20 14.44 18.13
CA PHE A 190 -12.05 13.00 18.41
C PHE A 190 -11.89 12.70 19.89
N ARG A 191 -11.06 13.46 20.63
CA ARG A 191 -10.92 13.31 22.08
C ARG A 191 -12.26 13.47 22.80
N ARG A 192 -13.05 14.47 22.42
CA ARG A 192 -14.39 14.71 22.96
C ARG A 192 -15.38 13.59 22.62
N ALA A 193 -15.37 13.10 21.38
CA ALA A 193 -16.37 12.15 20.90
C ALA A 193 -16.05 10.68 21.22
N LEU A 194 -14.77 10.29 21.19
CA LEU A 194 -14.29 8.91 21.32
C LEU A 194 -13.34 8.68 22.49
N GLY A 195 -13.02 9.72 23.27
CA GLY A 195 -12.08 9.65 24.40
C GLY A 195 -10.60 9.57 24.00
N LYS A 196 -10.30 9.47 22.70
CA LYS A 196 -8.94 9.38 22.16
C LYS A 196 -8.86 10.02 20.76
N GLN A 197 -7.69 10.53 20.41
CA GLN A 197 -7.40 10.91 19.03
C GLN A 197 -6.89 9.71 18.22
N PRO A 198 -7.29 9.55 16.94
CA PRO A 198 -6.64 8.62 16.02
C PRO A 198 -5.16 8.95 15.81
N ASN A 199 -4.39 7.96 15.38
CA ASN A 199 -2.97 8.10 15.01
C ASN A 199 -2.69 7.79 13.54
N LEU A 200 -3.73 7.52 12.74
CA LEU A 200 -3.68 7.40 11.29
C LEU A 200 -4.44 8.57 10.66
N PHE A 201 -3.90 9.14 9.59
CA PHE A 201 -4.48 10.28 8.89
C PHE A 201 -4.67 10.01 7.40
N ALA A 202 -5.79 10.40 6.81
CA ALA A 202 -5.94 10.45 5.35
C ALA A 202 -5.98 11.92 4.92
N TYR A 203 -5.16 12.30 3.94
CA TYR A 203 -5.16 13.66 3.41
C TYR A 203 -6.43 13.92 2.59
N PRO A 204 -7.24 14.96 2.91
CA PRO A 204 -8.28 15.40 2.01
C PRO A 204 -7.73 15.59 0.60
N TYR A 205 -8.41 15.01 -0.38
CA TYR A 205 -8.02 15.01 -1.79
C TYR A 205 -6.65 14.36 -2.12
N GLY A 206 -5.97 13.77 -1.14
CA GLY A 206 -4.61 13.24 -1.30
C GLY A 206 -3.55 14.32 -1.50
N GLU A 207 -3.83 15.56 -1.11
CA GLU A 207 -2.92 16.70 -1.27
C GLU A 207 -1.98 16.79 -0.08
N ILE A 208 -0.67 16.84 -0.36
CA ILE A 208 0.39 16.67 0.62
C ILE A 208 1.40 17.80 0.41
N SER A 209 1.88 18.39 1.51
CA SER A 209 3.01 19.31 1.52
C SER A 209 3.96 18.97 2.65
N ASN A 210 5.21 19.42 2.56
CA ASN A 210 6.23 19.14 3.60
C ASN A 210 5.85 19.73 4.98
N ASN A 211 5.25 20.92 4.97
CA ASN A 211 4.72 21.57 6.18
C ASN A 211 3.62 20.72 6.83
N LEU A 212 2.69 20.20 6.02
CA LEU A 212 1.57 19.43 6.53
C LEU A 212 2.01 18.09 7.10
N GLN A 213 2.95 17.41 6.43
CA GLN A 213 3.57 16.19 6.94
C GLN A 213 4.25 16.44 8.30
N SER A 214 4.98 17.55 8.43
CA SER A 214 5.66 17.92 9.67
C SER A 214 4.68 18.22 10.80
N ALA A 215 3.59 18.92 10.50
CA ALA A 215 2.53 19.21 11.46
C ALA A 215 1.84 17.93 11.97
N LEU A 216 1.57 16.95 11.09
CA LEU A 216 0.99 15.66 11.47
C LEU A 216 1.93 14.84 12.36
N LYS A 217 3.23 14.77 12.02
CA LYS A 217 4.22 14.11 12.88
C LYS A 217 4.26 14.74 14.28
N ALA A 218 4.30 16.07 14.36
CA ALA A 218 4.36 16.81 15.62
C ALA A 218 3.12 16.61 16.52
N THR A 219 1.99 16.18 15.95
CA THR A 219 0.72 15.96 16.67
C THR A 219 0.46 14.48 17.00
N GLY A 220 1.42 13.60 16.72
CA GLY A 220 1.40 12.20 17.14
C GLY A 220 0.80 11.23 16.12
N PHE A 221 0.61 11.64 14.86
CA PHE A 221 0.25 10.70 13.80
C PHE A 221 1.43 9.78 13.46
N LYS A 222 1.16 8.46 13.39
CA LYS A 222 2.13 7.42 13.03
C LYS A 222 2.27 7.26 11.52
N ALA A 223 1.17 7.43 10.79
CA ALA A 223 1.17 7.37 9.33
C ALA A 223 0.06 8.24 8.73
N ALA A 224 0.30 8.70 7.51
CA ALA A 224 -0.65 9.48 6.73
C ALA A 224 -0.72 9.03 5.27
N PHE A 225 -1.91 9.08 4.69
CA PHE A 225 -2.24 8.41 3.43
C PHE A 225 -2.78 9.36 2.36
N GLY A 226 -2.17 9.32 1.18
CA GLY A 226 -2.59 10.05 -0.01
C GLY A 226 -3.67 9.31 -0.81
N GLN A 227 -3.84 9.71 -2.06
CA GLN A 227 -4.74 9.07 -3.04
C GLN A 227 -4.01 8.64 -4.33
N HIS A 228 -2.67 8.59 -4.28
CA HIS A 228 -1.83 8.12 -5.38
C HIS A 228 -1.67 6.59 -5.29
N SER A 229 -1.75 5.92 -6.45
CA SER A 229 -1.67 4.46 -6.53
C SER A 229 -0.28 3.95 -6.18
N GLY A 230 -0.19 2.87 -5.41
CA GLY A 230 1.06 2.21 -5.05
C GLY A 230 0.89 1.26 -3.87
N ALA A 231 1.84 0.35 -3.72
CA ALA A 231 1.94 -0.49 -2.54
C ALA A 231 2.83 0.19 -1.49
N ILE A 232 2.49 0.04 -0.21
CA ILE A 232 3.25 0.55 0.92
C ILE A 232 4.33 -0.45 1.32
N ALA A 233 5.46 0.05 1.82
CA ALA A 233 6.55 -0.75 2.36
C ALA A 233 7.31 0.03 3.43
N ARG A 234 8.18 -0.66 4.17
CA ARG A 234 9.08 -0.07 5.18
C ARG A 234 9.85 1.14 4.67
N SER A 235 10.33 1.11 3.43
CA SER A 235 11.17 2.16 2.85
C SER A 235 10.40 3.44 2.49
N ALA A 236 9.06 3.41 2.53
CA ALA A 236 8.23 4.54 2.17
C ALA A 236 8.27 5.63 3.25
N ASN A 237 7.98 6.87 2.85
CA ASN A 237 7.70 7.93 3.81
C ASN A 237 6.32 7.68 4.45
N PHE A 238 6.29 7.38 5.75
CA PHE A 238 5.05 7.07 6.48
C PHE A 238 4.04 8.21 6.51
N MET A 239 4.46 9.45 6.21
CA MET A 239 3.54 10.59 6.06
C MET A 239 3.09 10.84 4.62
N SER A 240 3.38 9.93 3.69
CA SER A 240 2.95 10.06 2.30
C SER A 240 2.70 8.67 1.70
N LEU A 241 1.95 7.84 2.41
CA LEU A 241 1.69 6.47 1.99
C LEU A 241 0.64 6.43 0.86
N PRO A 242 0.86 5.65 -0.23
CA PRO A 242 -0.10 5.48 -1.30
C PRO A 242 -1.36 4.72 -0.88
N ARG A 243 -2.43 4.92 -1.66
CA ARG A 243 -3.66 4.12 -1.62
C ARG A 243 -4.23 3.96 -3.03
N TYR A 244 -4.88 2.85 -3.31
CA TYR A 244 -5.61 2.64 -4.55
C TYR A 244 -7.07 3.11 -4.41
N PRO A 245 -7.46 4.25 -5.02
CA PRO A 245 -8.84 4.70 -5.01
C PRO A 245 -9.71 3.80 -5.89
N PHE A 246 -10.90 3.48 -5.40
CA PHE A 246 -11.94 2.72 -6.09
C PHE A 246 -13.30 3.42 -6.00
N ASN A 247 -13.98 3.44 -7.14
CA ASN A 247 -15.34 3.94 -7.37
C ASN A 247 -15.89 3.24 -8.62
N ASP A 248 -17.09 3.58 -9.08
CA ASP A 248 -17.68 2.97 -10.28
C ASP A 248 -16.80 3.08 -11.53
N ARG A 249 -16.07 4.20 -11.69
CA ARG A 249 -15.16 4.41 -12.83
C ARG A 249 -13.89 3.55 -12.77
N PHE A 250 -13.42 3.21 -11.57
CA PHE A 250 -12.14 2.51 -11.36
C PHE A 250 -12.28 1.15 -10.65
N GLY A 251 -13.51 0.62 -10.61
CA GLY A 251 -13.91 -0.58 -9.87
C GLY A 251 -14.03 -1.85 -10.70
N THR A 252 -13.40 -1.92 -11.87
CA THR A 252 -13.41 -3.17 -12.65
C THR A 252 -12.64 -4.27 -11.92
N THR A 253 -13.10 -5.52 -12.06
CA THR A 253 -12.46 -6.70 -11.46
C THR A 253 -10.99 -6.82 -11.87
N GLU A 254 -10.66 -6.52 -13.12
CA GLU A 254 -9.30 -6.59 -13.66
C GLU A 254 -8.38 -5.57 -12.98
N ARG A 255 -8.86 -4.32 -12.84
CA ARG A 255 -8.09 -3.27 -12.16
C ARG A 255 -7.94 -3.58 -10.68
N PHE A 256 -9.00 -4.09 -10.05
CA PHE A 256 -8.97 -4.51 -8.66
C PHE A 256 -7.90 -5.58 -8.43
N LYS A 257 -7.92 -6.66 -9.23
CA LYS A 257 -6.90 -7.71 -9.22
C LYS A 257 -5.50 -7.18 -9.47
N LEU A 258 -5.32 -6.25 -10.40
CA LEU A 258 -4.02 -5.62 -10.64
C LEU A 258 -3.51 -4.88 -9.39
N ALA A 259 -4.37 -4.13 -8.70
CA ALA A 259 -4.01 -3.36 -7.51
C ALA A 259 -3.67 -4.27 -6.31
N VAL A 260 -4.54 -5.21 -5.95
CA VAL A 260 -4.34 -6.09 -4.78
C VAL A 260 -3.18 -7.06 -4.94
N ASN A 261 -2.72 -7.27 -6.17
CA ASN A 261 -1.54 -8.08 -6.47
C ASN A 261 -0.29 -7.24 -6.79
N SER A 262 -0.32 -5.92 -6.59
CA SER A 262 0.85 -5.08 -6.74
C SER A 262 1.91 -5.39 -5.68
N LEU A 263 3.14 -4.98 -5.95
CA LEU A 263 4.29 -5.07 -5.07
C LEU A 263 4.84 -3.66 -4.83
N PRO A 264 5.50 -3.40 -3.70
CA PRO A 264 6.23 -2.14 -3.54
C PRO A 264 7.38 -2.08 -4.55
N LEU A 265 7.58 -0.89 -5.12
CA LEU A 265 8.85 -0.56 -5.78
C LEU A 265 9.73 0.16 -4.74
N PRO A 266 10.78 -0.49 -4.21
CA PRO A 266 11.68 0.16 -3.28
C PRO A 266 12.43 1.28 -3.99
N VAL A 267 12.22 2.50 -3.53
CA VAL A 267 12.85 3.71 -4.07
C VAL A 267 13.39 4.58 -2.94
N THR A 268 14.45 5.32 -3.24
CA THR A 268 15.08 6.32 -2.37
C THR A 268 15.38 7.59 -3.17
N ALA A 269 15.86 8.65 -2.50
CA ALA A 269 16.25 9.91 -3.14
C ALA A 269 15.18 10.47 -4.10
N VAL A 270 13.92 10.39 -3.69
CA VAL A 270 12.78 10.87 -4.49
C VAL A 270 12.82 12.41 -4.53
N LEU A 271 12.78 12.97 -5.72
CA LEU A 271 12.73 14.41 -5.98
C LEU A 271 11.56 14.76 -6.90
N PRO A 272 10.99 15.98 -6.81
CA PRO A 272 11.14 16.90 -5.69
C PRO A 272 10.51 16.32 -4.41
N GLU A 273 11.03 16.73 -3.24
CA GLU A 273 10.50 16.28 -1.95
C GLU A 273 9.12 16.88 -1.65
N ASP A 274 8.92 18.17 -1.97
CA ASP A 274 7.62 18.80 -1.86
C ASP A 274 6.74 18.44 -3.06
N LEU A 275 5.48 18.16 -2.76
CA LEU A 275 4.48 17.70 -3.72
C LEU A 275 3.57 18.84 -4.18
N ILE A 276 3.76 20.04 -3.63
CA ILE A 276 3.18 21.27 -4.14
C ILE A 276 4.14 21.90 -5.15
N LEU A 277 3.67 22.11 -6.38
CA LEU A 277 4.48 22.69 -7.44
C LEU A 277 4.09 24.16 -7.66
N SER A 278 5.09 25.03 -7.63
CA SER A 278 4.99 26.42 -8.07
C SER A 278 5.24 26.55 -9.58
N ALA A 279 5.03 27.74 -10.13
CA ALA A 279 5.43 28.05 -11.51
C ALA A 279 6.94 27.82 -11.77
N ALA A 280 7.80 27.94 -10.74
CA ALA A 280 9.23 27.74 -10.86
C ALA A 280 9.65 26.26 -10.84
N THR A 281 8.77 25.38 -10.35
CA THR A 281 9.06 23.95 -10.16
C THR A 281 8.14 23.05 -11.00
N ASN A 282 7.41 23.63 -11.97
CA ASN A 282 6.49 22.92 -12.85
C ASN A 282 6.95 23.10 -14.31
N PRO A 283 7.31 22.04 -15.04
CA PRO A 283 7.22 20.63 -14.68
C PRO A 283 8.19 20.21 -13.57
N PRO A 284 7.82 19.24 -12.72
CA PRO A 284 8.71 18.73 -11.69
C PRO A 284 9.91 18.03 -12.32
N LEU A 285 11.09 18.23 -11.73
CA LEU A 285 12.26 17.38 -11.97
C LEU A 285 12.10 16.05 -11.22
N PHE A 286 11.10 15.26 -11.63
CA PHE A 286 10.76 14.01 -10.97
C PHE A 286 11.86 12.97 -11.18
N GLY A 287 12.35 12.38 -10.09
CA GLY A 287 13.32 11.30 -10.17
C GLY A 287 13.45 10.56 -8.86
N PHE A 288 13.94 9.33 -8.93
CA PHE A 288 14.10 8.44 -7.79
C PHE A 288 15.22 7.44 -8.06
N THR A 289 15.74 6.81 -7.01
CA THR A 289 16.77 5.76 -7.12
C THR A 289 16.16 4.42 -6.72
N ILE A 290 16.22 3.44 -7.62
CA ILE A 290 15.77 2.07 -7.34
C ILE A 290 16.68 1.43 -6.29
N GLY A 291 16.07 0.77 -5.30
CA GLY A 291 16.80 0.12 -4.22
C GLY A 291 17.80 -0.95 -4.71
N PRO A 292 18.97 -1.09 -4.06
CA PRO A 292 20.04 -2.02 -4.47
C PRO A 292 19.63 -3.50 -4.45
N GLU A 293 18.54 -3.83 -3.79
CA GLU A 293 17.88 -5.15 -3.78
C GLU A 293 17.33 -5.57 -5.15
N ILE A 294 17.09 -4.61 -6.06
CA ILE A 294 16.65 -4.90 -7.43
C ILE A 294 17.85 -4.71 -8.35
N LYS A 295 18.30 -5.80 -8.95
CA LYS A 295 19.44 -5.78 -9.87
C LYS A 295 19.00 -5.38 -11.28
N PRO A 296 19.71 -4.43 -11.93
CA PRO A 296 19.50 -4.16 -13.34
C PRO A 296 19.96 -5.35 -14.19
N ARG A 297 19.58 -5.34 -15.47
CA ARG A 297 20.14 -6.24 -16.49
C ARG A 297 21.59 -5.87 -16.81
N GLU A 298 22.24 -6.72 -17.60
CA GLU A 298 23.62 -6.50 -18.06
C GLU A 298 23.78 -5.18 -18.83
N ASP A 299 22.75 -4.74 -19.55
CA ASP A 299 22.71 -3.46 -20.27
C ASP A 299 22.40 -2.25 -19.36
N GLY A 300 22.28 -2.47 -18.05
CA GLY A 300 21.93 -1.46 -17.06
C GLY A 300 20.43 -1.20 -16.92
N SER A 301 19.58 -1.75 -17.80
CA SER A 301 18.15 -1.48 -17.81
C SER A 301 17.37 -2.27 -16.76
N TYR A 302 16.25 -1.69 -16.30
CA TYR A 302 15.32 -2.39 -15.41
C TYR A 302 14.17 -3.04 -16.18
N ARG A 303 13.97 -4.35 -15.96
CA ARG A 303 12.98 -5.14 -16.69
C ARG A 303 11.55 -4.60 -16.52
N GLY A 304 11.01 -4.08 -17.62
CA GLY A 304 9.62 -3.62 -17.68
C GLY A 304 9.36 -2.37 -16.83
N LEU A 305 10.41 -1.61 -16.49
CA LEU A 305 10.25 -0.28 -15.90
C LEU A 305 9.61 0.65 -16.93
N ASN A 306 8.50 1.28 -16.55
CA ASN A 306 7.89 2.34 -17.34
C ASN A 306 7.19 3.35 -16.43
N CYS A 307 7.08 4.59 -16.86
CA CYS A 307 6.36 5.64 -16.14
C CYS A 307 5.23 6.21 -17.00
N TYR A 308 4.18 6.66 -16.33
CA TYR A 308 2.96 7.20 -16.95
C TYR A 308 2.55 8.47 -16.24
N SER A 309 2.27 9.51 -17.01
CA SER A 309 1.69 10.75 -16.50
C SER A 309 0.18 10.75 -16.66
N SER A 310 -0.54 11.35 -15.71
CA SER A 310 -1.95 11.66 -15.89
C SER A 310 -2.21 12.82 -16.87
N GLN A 311 -1.18 13.61 -17.18
CA GLN A 311 -1.26 14.80 -18.03
C GLN A 311 0.05 14.97 -18.82
N GLY A 312 -0.06 15.07 -20.15
CA GLY A 312 1.10 15.27 -21.01
C GLY A 312 1.98 14.02 -21.17
N GLU A 313 2.92 14.11 -22.09
CA GLU A 313 3.89 13.06 -22.38
C GLU A 313 5.10 13.16 -21.46
N LEU A 314 5.79 12.04 -21.27
CA LEU A 314 7.02 11.97 -20.51
C LEU A 314 8.10 11.16 -21.23
N THR A 315 9.34 11.38 -20.82
CA THR A 315 10.49 10.53 -21.16
C THR A 315 11.12 10.01 -19.88
N LEU A 316 11.65 8.79 -19.95
CA LEU A 316 12.37 8.14 -18.87
C LEU A 316 13.85 8.09 -19.23
N GLN A 317 14.70 8.48 -18.29
CA GLN A 317 16.16 8.44 -18.42
C GLN A 317 16.76 7.64 -17.27
N GLU A 318 17.61 6.68 -17.60
CA GLU A 318 18.37 5.88 -16.64
C GLU A 318 19.80 6.40 -16.60
N LEU A 319 20.21 7.02 -15.48
CA LEU A 319 21.51 7.71 -15.38
C LEU A 319 22.62 6.84 -14.76
N GLY A 320 22.38 5.54 -14.59
CA GLY A 320 23.27 4.62 -13.89
C GLY A 320 23.09 4.65 -12.37
N GLY A 321 23.67 3.66 -11.67
CA GLY A 321 23.54 3.53 -10.21
C GLY A 321 22.11 3.37 -9.70
N GLY A 322 21.18 2.95 -10.57
CA GLY A 322 19.74 2.84 -10.27
C GLY A 322 18.97 4.16 -10.30
N ARG A 323 19.58 5.28 -10.70
CA ARG A 323 18.91 6.58 -10.78
C ARG A 323 18.01 6.64 -12.02
N ILE A 324 16.74 6.91 -11.76
CA ILE A 324 15.69 7.13 -12.75
C ILE A 324 15.26 8.59 -12.72
N GLU A 325 15.26 9.23 -13.88
CA GLU A 325 14.76 10.57 -14.07
C GLU A 325 13.58 10.54 -15.05
N VAL A 326 12.49 11.21 -14.70
CA VAL A 326 11.30 11.32 -15.51
C VAL A 326 11.14 12.77 -15.91
N ARG A 327 11.02 13.05 -17.20
CA ARG A 327 10.93 14.41 -17.74
C ARG A 327 9.66 14.56 -18.53
N LEU A 328 8.80 15.47 -18.07
CA LEU A 328 7.59 15.87 -18.77
C LEU A 328 7.95 16.84 -19.90
N THR A 329 7.22 16.75 -21.01
CA THR A 329 7.40 17.67 -22.14
C THR A 329 6.80 19.05 -21.88
N GLU A 330 5.81 19.12 -20.98
CA GLU A 330 5.06 20.33 -20.65
C GLU A 330 4.79 20.42 -19.14
N PRO A 331 4.59 21.64 -18.60
CA PRO A 331 4.10 21.82 -17.23
C PRO A 331 2.73 21.16 -17.02
N PHE A 332 2.48 20.68 -15.81
CA PHE A 332 1.14 20.27 -15.41
C PHE A 332 0.17 21.46 -15.36
N LYS A 333 -1.10 21.20 -15.65
CA LYS A 333 -2.17 22.18 -15.45
C LYS A 333 -2.52 22.30 -13.97
N GLN A 334 -3.16 23.40 -13.60
CA GLN A 334 -3.68 23.63 -12.25
C GLN A 334 -4.51 22.44 -11.76
N GLY A 335 -4.36 22.10 -10.48
CA GLY A 335 -5.01 20.97 -9.81
C GLY A 335 -4.08 19.79 -9.58
N ARG A 336 -4.64 18.58 -9.52
CA ARG A 336 -3.90 17.35 -9.20
C ARG A 336 -3.34 16.68 -10.44
N ALA A 337 -2.05 16.37 -10.42
CA ALA A 337 -1.35 15.58 -11.43
C ALA A 337 -0.66 14.38 -10.78
N ARG A 338 -0.51 13.28 -11.53
CA ARG A 338 0.06 12.02 -11.04
C ARG A 338 1.10 11.50 -12.01
N ILE A 339 2.18 10.97 -11.46
CA ILE A 339 3.13 10.13 -12.19
C ILE A 339 3.11 8.76 -11.53
N ASN A 340 2.95 7.70 -12.31
CA ASN A 340 3.03 6.32 -11.83
C ASN A 340 4.13 5.60 -12.59
N CYS A 341 5.07 5.02 -11.87
CA CYS A 341 6.09 4.14 -12.41
C CYS A 341 5.81 2.71 -11.98
N THR A 342 5.76 1.81 -12.95
CA THR A 342 5.59 0.37 -12.72
C THR A 342 6.80 -0.38 -13.22
N MET A 343 7.08 -1.52 -12.61
CA MET A 343 8.17 -2.40 -13.03
C MET A 343 7.75 -3.86 -12.88
N LEU A 344 8.14 -4.71 -13.81
CA LEU A 344 7.78 -6.12 -13.74
C LEU A 344 8.53 -6.76 -12.56
N GLY A 345 7.76 -7.28 -11.62
CA GLY A 345 8.24 -8.02 -10.46
C GLY A 345 8.16 -9.54 -10.64
N PRO A 346 8.46 -10.29 -9.58
CA PRO A 346 8.40 -11.75 -9.59
C PRO A 346 6.97 -12.27 -9.80
N LYS A 347 6.87 -13.50 -10.29
CA LYS A 347 5.59 -14.21 -10.50
C LYS A 347 4.56 -13.42 -11.32
N GLY A 348 5.03 -12.58 -12.25
CA GLY A 348 4.18 -11.75 -13.11
C GLY A 348 3.46 -10.60 -12.41
N ARG A 349 3.82 -10.27 -11.16
CA ARG A 349 3.25 -9.15 -10.40
C ARG A 349 3.95 -7.84 -10.77
N TRP A 350 3.24 -6.72 -10.64
CA TRP A 350 3.80 -5.40 -10.91
C TRP A 350 4.25 -4.71 -9.64
N ARG A 351 5.50 -4.23 -9.61
CA ARG A 351 5.94 -3.24 -8.63
C ARG A 351 5.37 -1.88 -9.02
N TRP A 352 4.96 -1.09 -8.04
CA TRP A 352 4.26 0.18 -8.28
C TRP A 352 4.80 1.29 -7.36
N PHE A 353 5.18 2.41 -7.97
CA PHE A 353 5.50 3.66 -7.29
C PHE A 353 4.70 4.79 -7.93
N GLY A 354 3.83 5.43 -7.14
CA GLY A 354 3.05 6.58 -7.59
C GLY A 354 3.42 7.82 -6.82
N GLN A 355 3.34 8.96 -7.49
CA GLN A 355 3.45 10.28 -6.88
C GLN A 355 2.26 11.12 -7.34
N GLN A 356 1.66 11.89 -6.43
CA GLN A 356 0.68 12.91 -6.76
C GLN A 356 1.24 14.28 -6.40
N TYR A 357 1.22 15.16 -7.39
CA TYR A 357 1.52 16.57 -7.25
C TYR A 357 0.23 17.36 -7.21
N TYR A 358 0.29 18.51 -6.56
CA TYR A 358 -0.74 19.53 -6.66
C TYR A 358 -0.14 20.85 -7.16
N ILE A 359 -0.85 21.47 -8.09
CA ILE A 359 -0.50 22.74 -8.73
C ILE A 359 -1.57 23.77 -8.31
N PRO A 360 -1.25 24.75 -7.44
CA PRO A 360 -2.19 25.74 -6.93
C PRO A 360 -2.89 26.62 -7.95
#